data_AF-A0A512E3W9-F1
#
_entry.id   AF-A0A512E3W9-F1
#
_cell.length_a   1.000
_cell.length_b   1.000
_cell.length_c   1.000
_cell.angle_alpha   90.00
_cell.angle_beta   90.00
_cell.angle_gamma   90.00
#
_symmetry.space_group_name_H-M   'P 1'
#
loop_
_entity.id
_entity.type
_entity.pdbx_description
1 polymer ?
#
loop_
_entity_poly.entity_id
_entity_poly.type
_entity_poly.pdbx_seq_one_letter_code
_entity_poly.pdbx_strand_id
1 'polypeptide(L)'
;MRLTGLDQYVKGLAHHNPVEALALRHRLERIKWRLWHGDGDEALTRAQALAADVAALNSGYPGRKRLIKATAGLATYIANNAVAIVNYSRRWYNGERISTAFVESTVNLVISRRFAKKQQMQWSKVGAHRLLQTRTKTLDGTLPDLFAQWYPGMAVNDNQVPALAMAA
;
A
#
# COMPACT_ATOMS: atom_id res chain seq x y z
N MET A 1 7.36 -2.10 0.95
CA MET A 1 8.21 -0.91 0.70
C MET A 1 9.66 -1.27 1.01
N ARG A 2 10.62 -1.06 0.09
CA ARG A 2 12.05 -1.42 0.30
C ARG A 2 12.71 -0.72 1.50
N LEU A 3 12.10 0.36 2.00
CA LEU A 3 12.53 1.12 3.17
C LEU A 3 12.42 0.33 4.49
N THR A 4 11.41 -0.54 4.65
CA THR A 4 11.25 -1.35 5.88
C THR A 4 12.40 -2.35 6.08
N GLY A 5 13.00 -2.83 4.98
CA GLY A 5 14.20 -3.68 5.04
C GLY A 5 15.44 -2.88 5.47
N LEU A 6 15.53 -1.60 5.07
CA LEU A 6 16.63 -0.71 5.44
C LEU A 6 16.62 -0.39 6.94
N ASP A 7 15.45 -0.25 7.57
CA ASP A 7 15.35 -0.06 9.03
C ASP A 7 15.97 -1.21 9.83
N GLN A 8 15.90 -2.45 9.32
CA GLN A 8 16.52 -3.59 10.00
C GLN A 8 18.05 -3.53 9.91
N TYR A 9 18.59 -3.08 8.76
CA TYR A 9 20.03 -2.85 8.65
C TYR A 9 20.50 -1.69 9.53
N VAL A 10 19.71 -0.63 9.68
CA VAL A 10 19.99 0.47 10.62
C VAL A 10 20.08 -0.04 12.05
N LYS A 11 19.14 -0.87 12.49
CA LYS A 11 19.18 -1.49 13.82
C LYS A 11 20.42 -2.36 14.01
N GLY A 12 20.77 -3.17 13.00
CA GLY A 12 21.99 -3.97 13.01
C GLY A 12 23.26 -3.11 13.10
N LEU A 13 23.33 -2.02 12.34
CA LEU A 13 24.45 -1.07 12.37
C LEU A 13 24.58 -0.38 13.73
N ALA A 14 23.47 -0.08 14.41
CA ALA A 14 23.48 0.62 15.69
C ALA A 14 24.29 -0.11 16.78
N HIS A 15 24.36 -1.44 16.72
CA HIS A 15 25.19 -2.25 17.64
C HIS A 15 26.70 -2.09 17.41
N HIS A 16 27.12 -1.61 16.24
CA HIS A 16 28.54 -1.45 15.88
C HIS A 16 28.97 0.01 15.76
N ASN A 17 28.07 0.87 15.28
CA ASN A 17 28.29 2.30 15.15
C ASN A 17 26.95 3.05 15.32
N PRO A 18 26.60 3.45 16.55
CA PRO A 18 25.31 4.07 16.85
C PRO A 18 25.16 5.46 16.22
N VAL A 19 26.27 6.21 16.07
CA VAL A 19 26.26 7.55 15.48
C VAL A 19 25.89 7.47 14.00
N GLU A 20 26.56 6.59 13.25
CA GLU A 20 26.26 6.37 11.83
C GLU A 20 24.87 5.78 11.61
N ALA A 21 24.43 4.86 12.48
CA ALA A 21 23.08 4.32 12.42
C ALA A 21 22.01 5.40 12.60
N LEU A 22 22.21 6.33 13.55
CA LEU A 22 21.30 7.45 13.78
C LEU A 22 21.28 8.40 12.57
N ALA A 23 22.45 8.76 12.02
CA ALA A 23 22.56 9.60 10.84
C ALA A 23 21.87 8.96 9.62
N LEU A 24 22.10 7.66 9.38
CA LEU A 24 21.44 6.88 8.34
C LEU A 24 19.92 6.87 8.50
N ARG A 25 19.42 6.69 9.74
CA ARG A 25 17.98 6.74 10.04
C ARG A 25 17.36 8.08 9.69
N HIS A 26 17.98 9.19 10.11
CA HIS A 26 17.48 10.53 9.80
C HIS A 26 17.40 10.79 8.29
N ARG A 27 18.41 10.32 7.54
CA ARG A 27 18.43 10.46 6.08
C ARG A 27 17.34 9.64 5.40
N LEU A 28 17.10 8.42 5.86
CA LEU A 28 16.00 7.58 5.37
C LEU A 28 14.63 8.22 5.64
N GLU A 29 14.40 8.77 6.83
CA GLU A 29 13.16 9.50 7.14
C GLU A 29 12.99 10.73 6.24
N ARG A 30 14.08 11.45 5.92
CA ARG A 30 14.01 12.57 4.97
C ARG A 30 13.71 12.13 3.53
N ILE A 31 14.28 11.02 3.06
CA ILE A 31 13.93 10.46 1.76
C ILE A 31 12.44 10.08 1.73
N LYS A 32 11.96 9.37 2.76
CA LYS A 32 10.55 9.00 2.89
C LYS A 32 9.64 10.22 2.88
N TRP A 33 10.02 11.29 3.60
CA TRP A 33 9.28 12.55 3.61
C TRP A 33 9.20 13.17 2.22
N ARG A 34 10.31 13.22 1.46
CA ARG A 34 10.32 13.75 0.08
C ARG A 34 9.43 12.94 -0.85
N LEU A 35 9.52 11.60 -0.79
CA LEU A 35 8.65 10.72 -1.56
C LEU A 35 7.16 10.96 -1.24
N TRP A 36 6.82 11.18 0.03
CA TRP A 36 5.44 11.49 0.43
C TRP A 36 4.92 12.80 -0.17
N HIS A 37 5.80 13.77 -0.38
CA HIS A 37 5.46 15.07 -0.96
C HIS A 37 5.53 15.10 -2.50
N GLY A 38 5.78 13.95 -3.13
CA GLY A 38 5.94 13.87 -4.59
C GLY A 38 7.25 14.42 -5.12
N ASP A 39 8.21 14.75 -4.25
CA ASP A 39 9.52 15.29 -4.61
C ASP A 39 10.46 14.15 -5.06
N GLY A 40 10.12 13.47 -6.15
CA GLY A 40 10.82 12.27 -6.63
C GLY A 40 12.31 12.51 -6.96
N ASP A 41 12.62 13.62 -7.62
CA ASP A 41 13.99 13.97 -8.02
C ASP A 41 14.88 14.26 -6.80
N GLU A 42 14.40 15.07 -5.88
CA GLU A 42 15.11 15.38 -4.63
C GLU A 42 15.26 14.13 -3.75
N ALA A 43 14.26 13.25 -3.73
CA ALA A 43 14.36 11.96 -3.06
C ALA A 43 15.43 11.06 -3.71
N LEU A 44 15.53 11.07 -5.04
CA LEU A 44 16.55 10.31 -5.77
C LEU A 44 17.95 10.83 -5.48
N THR A 45 18.19 12.14 -5.56
CA THR A 45 19.49 12.75 -5.25
C THR A 45 19.93 12.38 -3.83
N ARG A 46 19.02 12.47 -2.85
CA ARG A 46 19.30 12.07 -1.46
C ARG A 46 19.59 10.58 -1.32
N ALA A 47 18.87 9.72 -2.05
CA ALA A 47 19.09 8.28 -2.03
C ALA A 47 20.43 7.88 -2.68
N GLN A 48 20.85 8.57 -3.75
CA GLN A 48 22.16 8.37 -4.38
C GLN A 48 23.30 8.78 -3.44
N ALA A 49 23.18 9.96 -2.81
CA ALA A 49 24.14 10.40 -1.79
C ALA A 49 24.20 9.40 -0.62
N LEU A 50 23.05 8.89 -0.18
CA LEU A 50 22.98 7.87 0.87
C LEU A 50 23.73 6.59 0.49
N ALA A 51 23.53 6.12 -0.73
CA ALA A 51 24.18 4.91 -1.23
C ALA A 51 25.71 5.08 -1.32
N ALA A 52 26.18 6.25 -1.74
CA ALA A 52 27.61 6.58 -1.79
C ALA A 52 28.24 6.57 -0.39
N ASP A 53 27.62 7.24 0.58
CA ASP A 53 28.14 7.32 1.94
C ASP A 53 28.15 5.96 2.63
N VAL A 54 27.10 5.15 2.43
CA VAL A 54 27.03 3.79 2.96
C VAL A 54 28.07 2.86 2.33
N ALA A 55 28.42 3.07 1.05
CA ALA A 55 29.52 2.34 0.42
C ALA A 55 30.87 2.70 1.05
N ALA A 56 31.08 4.00 1.32
CA ALA A 56 32.29 4.52 1.95
C ALA A 56 32.40 4.20 3.47
N LEU A 57 31.28 3.87 4.12
CA LEU A 57 31.21 3.60 5.56
C LEU A 57 32.22 2.54 6.01
N ASN A 58 33.21 2.92 6.82
CA ASN A 58 34.14 1.96 7.41
C ASN A 58 33.60 1.44 8.76
N SER A 59 32.91 0.30 8.73
CA SER A 59 32.31 -0.33 9.91
C SER A 59 32.54 -1.84 9.90
N GLY A 60 32.75 -2.42 11.09
CA GLY A 60 32.81 -3.87 11.32
C GLY A 60 31.45 -4.58 11.26
N TYR A 61 30.37 -3.88 10.88
CA TYR A 61 29.03 -4.45 10.79
C TYR A 61 28.96 -5.61 9.74
N PRO A 62 28.62 -6.85 10.15
CA PRO A 62 28.57 -8.00 9.23
C PRO A 62 27.58 -7.84 8.07
N GLY A 63 26.50 -7.08 8.28
CA GLY A 63 25.49 -6.80 7.26
C GLY A 63 25.87 -5.72 6.24
N ARG A 64 27.06 -5.12 6.33
CA ARG A 64 27.49 -3.98 5.50
C ARG A 64 27.29 -4.22 4.00
N LYS A 65 27.74 -5.35 3.46
CA LYS A 65 27.59 -5.67 2.01
C LYS A 65 26.12 -5.67 1.57
N ARG A 66 25.22 -6.19 2.42
CA ARG A 66 23.79 -6.21 2.14
C ARG A 66 23.17 -4.82 2.28
N LEU A 67 23.61 -4.02 3.25
CA LEU A 67 23.20 -2.63 3.42
C LEU A 67 23.61 -1.74 2.22
N ILE A 68 24.82 -1.91 1.69
CA ILE A 68 25.27 -1.25 0.46
C ILE A 68 24.36 -1.61 -0.71
N LYS A 69 24.10 -2.90 -0.92
CA LYS A 69 23.20 -3.36 -1.99
C LYS A 69 21.77 -2.82 -1.80
N ALA A 70 21.27 -2.77 -0.57
CA ALA A 70 19.93 -2.31 -0.27
C ALA A 70 19.76 -0.80 -0.51
N THR A 71 20.75 0.03 -0.14
CA THR A 71 20.72 1.48 -0.36
C THR A 71 20.89 1.84 -1.84
N ALA A 72 21.80 1.17 -2.56
CA ALA A 72 21.89 1.29 -4.02
C ALA A 72 20.57 0.88 -4.70
N GLY A 73 19.98 -0.25 -4.27
CA GLY A 73 18.70 -0.73 -4.78
C GLY A 73 17.51 0.17 -4.45
N LEU A 74 17.60 1.02 -3.41
CA LEU A 74 16.61 2.07 -3.14
C LEU A 74 16.72 3.19 -4.18
N ALA A 75 17.93 3.71 -4.43
CA ALA A 75 18.15 4.75 -5.43
C ALA A 75 17.69 4.30 -6.83
N THR A 76 18.06 3.09 -7.26
CA THR A 76 17.59 2.52 -8.53
C THR A 76 16.07 2.40 -8.58
N TYR A 77 15.43 1.99 -7.47
CA TYR A 77 13.98 1.88 -7.42
C TYR A 77 13.30 3.23 -7.59
N ILE A 78 13.78 4.27 -6.89
CA ILE A 78 13.24 5.63 -7.02
C ILE A 78 13.43 6.13 -8.45
N ALA A 79 14.62 5.97 -9.03
CA ALA A 79 14.89 6.38 -10.42
C ALA A 79 13.93 5.72 -11.42
N ASN A 80 13.77 4.40 -11.34
CA ASN A 80 12.92 3.66 -12.27
C ASN A 80 11.42 3.99 -12.11
N ASN A 81 11.00 4.54 -10.98
CA ASN A 81 9.60 4.81 -10.68
C ASN A 81 9.32 6.31 -10.51
N ALA A 82 10.25 7.21 -10.83
CA ALA A 82 10.15 8.64 -10.54
C ALA A 82 8.85 9.26 -11.08
N VAL A 83 8.50 8.92 -12.31
CA VAL A 83 7.27 9.38 -12.99
C VAL A 83 5.99 8.86 -12.32
N ALA A 84 6.07 7.71 -11.64
CA ALA A 84 4.94 7.07 -10.97
C ALA A 84 4.83 7.44 -9.47
N ILE A 85 5.74 8.28 -8.94
CA ILE A 85 5.67 8.72 -7.54
C ILE A 85 4.47 9.65 -7.37
N VAL A 86 3.53 9.21 -6.53
CA VAL A 86 2.31 9.97 -6.21
C VAL A 86 2.62 11.00 -5.11
N ASN A 87 2.16 12.24 -5.29
CA ASN A 87 2.17 13.24 -4.23
C ASN A 87 1.05 12.98 -3.21
N TYR A 88 1.34 12.16 -2.21
CA TYR A 88 0.38 11.83 -1.15
C TYR A 88 0.03 13.03 -0.26
N SER A 89 0.96 13.98 -0.07
CA SER A 89 0.68 15.20 0.69
C SER A 89 -0.43 16.05 0.04
N ARG A 90 -0.38 16.22 -1.29
CA ARG A 90 -1.43 16.92 -2.04
C ARG A 90 -2.76 16.19 -1.94
N ARG A 91 -2.76 14.86 -2.09
CA ARG A 91 -3.96 14.04 -1.91
C ARG A 91 -4.59 14.23 -0.54
N TRP A 92 -3.77 14.26 0.52
CA TRP A 92 -4.24 14.50 1.88
C TRP A 92 -4.95 15.85 2.01
N TYR A 93 -4.31 16.92 1.53
CA TYR A 93 -4.91 18.27 1.61
C TYR A 93 -6.18 18.40 0.77
N ASN A 94 -6.32 17.62 -0.29
CA ASN A 94 -7.52 17.58 -1.13
C ASN A 94 -8.60 16.61 -0.61
N GLY A 95 -8.38 15.90 0.50
CA GLY A 95 -9.30 14.86 0.98
C GLY A 95 -9.40 13.64 0.06
N GLU A 96 -8.45 13.45 -0.85
CA GLU A 96 -8.41 12.31 -1.76
C GLU A 96 -7.96 11.04 -1.03
N ARG A 97 -8.36 9.87 -1.57
CA ARG A 97 -7.96 8.58 -1.01
C ARG A 97 -6.42 8.41 -1.09
N ILE A 98 -5.79 8.30 0.07
CA ILE A 98 -4.33 8.13 0.20
C ILE A 98 -3.90 6.67 0.05
N SER A 99 -4.67 5.73 0.56
CA SER A 99 -4.23 4.34 0.66
C SER A 99 -5.32 3.36 0.27
N THR A 100 -4.96 2.39 -0.58
CA THR A 100 -5.72 1.18 -0.84
C THR A 100 -5.41 0.08 0.17
N ALA A 101 -4.51 0.31 1.14
CA ALA A 101 -4.03 -0.73 2.05
C ALA A 101 -5.15 -1.41 2.85
N PHE A 102 -6.21 -0.69 3.22
CA PHE A 102 -7.38 -1.30 3.86
C PHE A 102 -8.06 -2.30 2.93
N VAL A 103 -8.34 -1.89 1.69
CA VAL A 103 -8.95 -2.73 0.66
C VAL A 103 -8.04 -3.92 0.32
N GLU A 104 -6.75 -3.68 0.10
CA GLU A 104 -5.75 -4.71 -0.16
C GLU A 104 -5.65 -5.72 0.99
N SER A 105 -5.69 -5.26 2.24
CA SER A 105 -5.69 -6.13 3.42
C SER A 105 -6.95 -6.99 3.48
N THR A 106 -8.13 -6.41 3.24
CA THR A 106 -9.39 -7.16 3.17
C THR A 106 -9.35 -8.21 2.06
N VAL A 107 -8.88 -7.84 0.86
CA VAL A 107 -8.73 -8.77 -0.26
C VAL A 107 -7.76 -9.89 0.09
N ASN A 108 -6.59 -9.59 0.65
CA ASN A 108 -5.62 -10.59 1.08
C ASN A 108 -6.19 -11.52 2.15
N LEU A 109 -7.00 -11.01 3.08
CA LEU A 109 -7.66 -11.83 4.10
C LEU A 109 -8.67 -12.79 3.46
N VAL A 110 -9.50 -12.30 2.53
CA VAL A 110 -10.48 -13.14 1.80
C VAL A 110 -9.76 -14.21 0.99
N ILE A 111 -8.73 -13.83 0.24
CA ILE A 111 -7.92 -14.78 -0.54
C ILE A 111 -7.29 -15.81 0.40
N SER A 112 -6.67 -15.38 1.49
CA SER A 112 -6.01 -16.29 2.43
C SER A 112 -7.00 -17.24 3.10
N ARG A 113 -8.19 -16.77 3.47
CA ARG A 113 -9.24 -17.62 4.07
C ARG A 113 -9.82 -18.63 3.07
N ARG A 114 -9.94 -18.26 1.80
CA ARG A 114 -10.66 -19.07 0.80
C ARG A 114 -9.74 -19.95 -0.05
N PHE A 115 -8.51 -19.50 -0.33
CA PHE A 115 -7.58 -20.13 -1.27
C PHE A 115 -6.25 -20.60 -0.65
N ALA A 116 -5.87 -20.12 0.54
CA ALA A 116 -4.61 -20.55 1.16
C ALA A 116 -4.85 -21.69 2.16
N LYS A 117 -3.91 -22.65 2.20
CA LYS A 117 -3.95 -23.88 3.02
C LYS A 117 -5.15 -24.78 2.69
N LYS A 118 -5.34 -25.88 3.44
CA LYS A 118 -6.38 -26.91 3.22
C LYS A 118 -7.81 -26.42 3.52
N GLN A 119 -8.26 -25.31 2.93
CA GLN A 119 -9.65 -24.86 3.00
C GLN A 119 -10.37 -25.04 1.64
N GLN A 120 -11.61 -25.54 1.70
CA GLN A 120 -12.36 -26.21 0.63
C GLN A 120 -13.26 -25.26 -0.20
N MET A 121 -12.75 -24.14 -0.71
CA MET A 121 -13.55 -23.32 -1.64
C MET A 121 -12.72 -22.90 -2.85
N GLN A 122 -12.57 -23.84 -3.78
CA GLN A 122 -12.00 -23.61 -5.11
C GLN A 122 -13.02 -22.84 -5.95
N TRP A 123 -13.01 -21.51 -5.87
CA TRP A 123 -13.76 -20.71 -6.83
C TRP A 123 -13.03 -20.70 -8.16
N SER A 124 -13.78 -20.91 -9.25
CA SER A 124 -13.27 -20.60 -10.58
C SER A 124 -13.00 -19.09 -10.69
N LYS A 125 -12.08 -18.67 -11.56
CA LYS A 125 -11.80 -17.26 -11.84
C LYS A 125 -13.09 -16.48 -12.17
N VAL A 126 -14.01 -17.11 -12.90
CA VAL A 126 -15.32 -16.56 -13.25
C VAL A 126 -16.21 -16.40 -12.01
N GLY A 127 -16.27 -17.42 -11.14
CA GLY A 127 -17.06 -17.35 -9.90
C GLY A 127 -16.57 -16.25 -8.96
N ALA A 128 -15.25 -16.12 -8.78
CA ALA A 128 -14.64 -15.06 -7.98
C ALA A 128 -14.95 -13.66 -8.55
N HIS A 129 -14.87 -13.50 -9.88
CA HIS A 129 -15.19 -12.24 -10.53
C HIS A 129 -16.65 -11.83 -10.34
N ARG A 130 -17.59 -12.77 -10.55
CA ARG A 130 -19.03 -12.51 -10.35
C ARG A 130 -19.35 -12.15 -8.90
N LEU A 131 -18.74 -12.83 -7.94
CA LEU A 131 -18.97 -12.52 -6.53
C LEU A 131 -18.46 -11.13 -6.14
N LEU A 132 -17.32 -10.71 -6.69
CA LEU A 132 -16.85 -9.33 -6.53
C LEU A 132 -17.84 -8.32 -7.12
N GLN A 133 -18.35 -8.56 -8.35
CA GLN A 133 -19.36 -7.69 -8.96
C GLN A 133 -20.62 -7.58 -8.09
N THR A 134 -21.17 -8.71 -7.64
CA THR A 134 -22.35 -8.72 -6.76
C THR A 134 -22.07 -7.96 -5.47
N ARG A 135 -20.89 -8.13 -4.86
CA ARG A 135 -20.59 -7.49 -3.58
C ARG A 135 -20.34 -6.00 -3.70
N THR A 136 -19.67 -5.55 -4.76
CA THR A 136 -19.56 -4.13 -5.10
C THR A 136 -20.95 -3.52 -5.27
N LYS A 137 -21.80 -4.15 -6.08
CA LYS A 137 -23.19 -3.70 -6.30
C LYS A 137 -24.05 -3.67 -5.04
N THR A 138 -23.76 -4.57 -4.08
CA THR A 138 -24.45 -4.55 -2.79
C THR A 138 -24.02 -3.33 -1.97
N LEU A 139 -22.71 -3.03 -1.97
CA LEU A 139 -22.13 -1.94 -1.16
C LEU A 139 -22.40 -0.56 -1.75
N ASP A 140 -22.49 -0.44 -3.07
CA ASP A 140 -22.85 0.81 -3.75
C ASP A 140 -24.38 1.02 -3.87
N GLY A 141 -25.18 0.07 -3.37
CA GLY A 141 -26.64 0.14 -3.37
C GLY A 141 -27.31 -0.13 -4.72
N THR A 142 -26.57 -0.44 -5.78
CA THR A 142 -27.11 -0.60 -7.15
C THR A 142 -27.55 -2.03 -7.48
N LEU A 143 -27.39 -2.98 -6.53
CA LEU A 143 -27.82 -4.36 -6.74
C LEU A 143 -29.34 -4.49 -6.99
N PRO A 144 -30.23 -3.85 -6.21
CA PRO A 144 -31.68 -3.94 -6.43
C PRO A 144 -32.09 -3.46 -7.82
N ASP A 145 -31.56 -2.33 -8.27
CA ASP A 145 -31.85 -1.79 -9.62
C ASP A 145 -31.46 -2.76 -10.75
N LEU A 146 -30.32 -3.44 -10.60
CA LEU A 146 -29.89 -4.46 -11.55
C LEU A 146 -30.88 -5.65 -11.58
N PHE A 147 -31.35 -6.07 -10.41
CA PHE A 147 -32.35 -7.13 -10.31
C PHE A 147 -33.70 -6.71 -10.87
N ALA A 148 -34.12 -5.46 -10.68
CA ALA A 148 -35.34 -4.91 -11.25
C ALA A 148 -35.31 -4.89 -12.79
N GLN A 149 -34.16 -4.65 -13.41
CA GLN A 149 -33.99 -4.75 -14.87
C GLN A 149 -34.21 -6.17 -15.40
N TRP A 150 -33.74 -7.19 -14.66
CA TRP A 150 -33.89 -8.59 -15.06
C TRP A 150 -35.25 -9.17 -14.67
N TYR A 151 -35.82 -8.68 -13.57
CA TYR A 151 -37.08 -9.13 -13.00
C TYR A 151 -37.97 -7.90 -12.72
N PRO A 152 -38.70 -7.39 -13.73
CA PRO A 152 -39.51 -6.18 -13.60
C PRO A 152 -40.57 -6.23 -12.48
N GLY A 153 -41.05 -7.42 -12.12
CA GLY A 153 -41.99 -7.62 -11.01
C GLY A 153 -41.42 -7.35 -9.62
N MET A 154 -40.09 -7.23 -9.48
CA MET A 154 -39.43 -6.94 -8.20
C MET A 154 -39.57 -5.45 -7.82
N ALA A 155 -39.50 -4.54 -8.81
CA ALA A 155 -39.71 -3.09 -8.61
C ALA A 155 -41.13 -2.74 -8.14
N VAL A 156 -42.11 -3.61 -8.41
CA VAL A 156 -43.52 -3.42 -8.05
C VAL A 156 -43.75 -3.59 -6.54
N ASN A 157 -42.92 -4.41 -5.87
CA ASN A 157 -43.03 -4.68 -4.43
C ASN A 157 -42.29 -3.65 -3.55
N ASP A 158 -41.31 -2.90 -4.08
CA ASP A 158 -40.60 -1.85 -3.33
C ASP A 158 -41.45 -0.59 -3.12
N ASN A 159 -42.52 -0.41 -3.91
CA ASN A 159 -43.53 0.64 -3.68
C ASN A 159 -44.44 0.36 -2.46
N GLN A 160 -44.17 -0.69 -1.68
CA GLN A 160 -44.90 -1.03 -0.44
C GLN A 160 -44.06 -0.90 0.83
N VAL A 161 -42.98 -0.10 0.87
CA VAL A 161 -42.38 0.27 2.16
C VAL A 161 -43.38 1.16 2.92
N PRO A 162 -43.96 0.73 4.07
CA PRO A 162 -44.77 1.62 4.88
C PRO A 162 -43.83 2.67 5.46
N ALA A 163 -44.19 3.95 5.30
CA ALA A 163 -43.49 5.08 5.90
C ALA A 163 -43.61 5.03 7.44
N LEU A 164 -42.81 4.21 8.12
CA LEU A 164 -42.76 4.14 9.57
C LEU A 164 -41.32 3.91 10.05
N ALA A 165 -40.56 5.00 10.11
CA ALA A 165 -39.66 5.34 11.24
C ALA A 165 -38.83 6.59 10.88
N MET A 166 -39.48 7.75 10.84
CA MET A 166 -38.81 9.05 11.04
C MET A 166 -39.57 9.81 12.12
N ALA A 167 -39.38 9.40 13.38
CA ALA A 167 -39.63 10.23 14.56
C ALA A 167 -39.16 9.48 15.83
N ALA A 168 -38.00 9.90 16.36
CA ALA A 168 -37.60 10.03 17.77
C ALA A 168 -36.07 9.98 17.87
#